data_AF-A0AAD4PXV9-F1
#
_entry.id   AF-A0AAD4PXV9-F1
#
_cell.length_a   1.000
_cell.length_b   1.000
_cell.length_c   1.000
_cell.angle_alpha   90.00
_cell.angle_beta   90.00
_cell.angle_gamma   90.00
#
_symmetry.space_group_name_H-M   'P 1'
#
loop_
_entity.id
_entity.type
_entity.pdbx_description
1 polymer ?
#
loop_
_entity_poly.entity_id
_entity_poly.type
_entity_poly.pdbx_seq_one_letter_code
_entity_poly.pdbx_strand_id
1 'polypeptide(L)'
;MANKPGKQEDCETYVNRSSNWKNMLRSDQNSTVQGFDTGFNGFLQPKYENGSWGERDPAMSSPTSSPNSCLFNDAIYFTDRLSFLHFSNLVNIGDHQAFPPVYQFHYTGRPGLSTQRARAHIDTSFNGTISGIPGDEDSGAMGSFVVFTMLSIWPVLGEDVYLLSPPAFSDNWISHDFFTEGSVLEFT
;
A
#
# COMPACT_ATOMS: atom_id res chain seq x y z
N MET A 1 -11.80 16.96 5.85
CA MET A 1 -13.08 16.94 6.65
C MET A 1 -12.73 17.07 8.13
N ALA A 2 -13.67 17.42 9.02
CA ALA A 2 -13.47 17.68 10.46
C ALA A 2 -12.48 18.80 10.86
N ASN A 3 -11.29 18.89 10.26
CA ASN A 3 -10.31 19.98 10.45
C ASN A 3 -10.72 21.31 9.77
N LYS A 4 -12.04 21.60 9.67
CA LYS A 4 -12.56 22.90 9.23
C LYS A 4 -12.91 23.74 10.47
N PRO A 5 -12.85 25.09 10.40
CA PRO A 5 -13.26 25.95 11.51
C PRO A 5 -14.66 25.58 12.04
N GLY A 6 -14.80 25.47 13.36
CA GLY A 6 -16.07 25.13 14.02
C GLY A 6 -16.39 23.63 14.12
N LYS A 7 -15.43 22.73 13.86
CA LYS A 7 -15.58 21.27 13.95
C LYS A 7 -14.50 20.59 14.81
N GLN A 8 -14.01 21.28 15.83
CA GLN A 8 -12.92 20.78 16.69
C GLN A 8 -13.27 19.46 17.41
N GLU A 9 -14.49 19.32 17.92
CA GLU A 9 -14.98 18.10 18.59
C GLU A 9 -15.10 16.90 17.62
N ASP A 10 -15.59 17.14 16.39
CA ASP A 10 -15.54 16.13 15.32
C ASP A 10 -14.07 15.71 15.07
N CYS A 11 -13.17 16.69 14.97
CA CYS A 11 -11.76 16.45 14.67
C CYS A 11 -11.10 15.55 15.73
N GLU A 12 -11.24 15.89 17.01
CA GLU A 12 -10.73 15.08 18.12
C GLU A 12 -11.36 13.67 18.12
N THR A 13 -12.68 13.57 17.93
CA THR A 13 -13.39 12.29 17.85
C THR A 13 -12.85 11.38 16.74
N TYR A 14 -12.66 11.91 15.53
CA TYR A 14 -12.20 11.11 14.39
C TYR A 14 -10.69 10.83 14.40
N VAL A 15 -9.86 11.71 14.97
CA VAL A 15 -8.42 11.44 15.20
C VAL A 15 -8.21 10.35 16.25
N ASN A 16 -9.02 10.34 17.31
CA ASN A 16 -9.00 9.26 18.31
C ASN A 16 -9.45 7.93 17.70
N ARG A 17 -10.54 7.94 16.90
CA ARG A 17 -11.04 6.73 16.21
C ARG A 17 -10.08 6.20 15.14
N SER A 18 -9.42 7.06 14.37
CA SER A 18 -8.44 6.61 13.36
C SER A 18 -7.20 5.97 13.99
N SER A 19 -6.87 6.32 15.25
CA SER A 19 -5.81 5.66 16.02
C SER A 19 -6.15 4.25 16.53
N ASN A 20 -7.37 3.75 16.36
CA ASN A 20 -7.80 2.44 16.90
C ASN A 20 -6.99 1.24 16.40
N TRP A 21 -6.30 1.33 15.26
CA TRP A 21 -5.41 0.27 14.79
C TRP A 21 -4.31 -0.08 15.81
N LYS A 22 -3.89 0.89 16.63
CA LYS A 22 -2.91 0.69 17.72
C LYS A 22 -3.40 -0.31 18.76
N ASN A 23 -4.72 -0.40 18.98
CA ASN A 23 -5.31 -1.37 19.90
C ASN A 23 -5.24 -2.80 19.36
N MET A 24 -5.08 -2.96 18.04
CA MET A 24 -4.98 -4.25 17.35
C MET A 24 -3.53 -4.67 17.08
N LEU A 25 -2.57 -3.75 17.22
CA LEU A 25 -1.14 -4.05 17.10
C LEU A 25 -0.66 -4.87 18.31
N ARG A 26 -0.12 -6.05 18.04
CA ARG A 26 0.50 -6.93 19.03
C ARG A 26 2.00 -7.02 18.72
N SER A 27 2.82 -6.33 19.52
CA SER A 27 4.27 -6.19 19.27
C SER A 27 5.05 -7.51 19.34
N ASP A 28 4.59 -8.47 20.15
CA ASP A 28 5.17 -9.82 20.29
C ASP A 28 4.60 -10.84 19.30
N GLN A 29 3.52 -10.53 18.58
CA GLN A 29 2.89 -11.46 17.64
C GLN A 29 3.87 -11.80 16.54
N ASN A 30 4.16 -13.09 16.33
CA ASN A 30 4.96 -13.54 15.20
C ASN A 30 4.13 -13.89 13.95
N SER A 31 4.78 -14.19 12.81
CA SER A 31 4.14 -14.77 11.63
C SER A 31 4.95 -15.91 11.02
N THR A 32 4.25 -16.94 10.57
CA THR A 32 4.83 -18.10 9.88
C THR A 32 4.27 -18.18 8.46
N VAL A 33 5.15 -18.41 7.49
CA VAL A 33 4.75 -18.56 6.08
C VAL A 33 5.04 -20.00 5.69
N GLN A 34 3.98 -20.76 5.40
CA GLN A 34 4.02 -22.22 5.19
C GLN A 34 4.74 -23.00 6.30
N GLY A 35 4.49 -22.64 7.56
CA GLY A 35 5.05 -23.34 8.73
C GLY A 35 6.53 -23.07 9.00
N PHE A 36 7.19 -22.26 8.17
CA PHE A 36 8.46 -21.67 8.52
C PHE A 36 8.22 -20.38 9.31
N ASP A 37 8.84 -20.26 10.49
CA ASP A 37 8.95 -18.96 11.13
C ASP A 37 9.69 -18.05 10.16
N THR A 38 9.03 -16.97 9.79
CA THR A 38 9.71 -15.92 9.05
C THR A 38 10.73 -15.23 9.96
N GLY A 39 10.59 -15.37 11.27
CA GLY A 39 11.17 -14.47 12.23
C GLY A 39 10.49 -13.12 12.15
N PHE A 40 9.21 -13.04 11.68
CA PHE A 40 8.44 -11.78 11.66
C PHE A 40 7.69 -11.57 12.96
N ASN A 41 7.67 -10.34 13.47
CA ASN A 41 6.93 -9.89 14.65
C ASN A 41 6.23 -8.55 14.40
N GLY A 42 5.42 -8.08 15.36
CA GLY A 42 4.81 -6.74 15.33
C GLY A 42 3.58 -6.61 14.43
N PHE A 43 2.69 -7.61 14.44
CA PHE A 43 1.53 -7.63 13.56
C PHE A 43 0.22 -7.19 14.22
N LEU A 44 -0.74 -6.80 13.38
CA LEU A 44 -2.13 -6.67 13.79
C LEU A 44 -2.71 -8.07 14.10
N GLN A 45 -3.48 -8.16 15.18
CA GLN A 45 -4.23 -9.36 15.58
C GLN A 45 -5.68 -9.02 15.93
N PRO A 46 -6.63 -9.93 15.68
CA PRO A 46 -7.98 -9.76 16.15
C PRO A 46 -8.02 -9.74 17.69
N LYS A 47 -8.97 -9.00 18.25
CA LYS A 47 -9.34 -9.04 19.66
C LYS A 47 -10.80 -9.43 19.80
N TYR A 48 -11.08 -10.26 20.79
CA TYR A 48 -12.45 -10.52 21.22
C TYR A 48 -12.98 -9.34 22.05
N GLU A 49 -14.29 -9.28 22.26
CA GLU A 49 -14.95 -8.20 23.02
C GLU A 49 -14.47 -8.09 24.48
N ASN A 50 -14.00 -9.20 25.06
CA ASN A 50 -13.39 -9.25 26.39
C ASN A 50 -11.94 -8.69 26.44
N GLY A 51 -11.39 -8.25 25.30
CA GLY A 51 -10.03 -7.71 25.16
C GLY A 51 -8.92 -8.74 24.97
N SER A 52 -9.20 -10.05 25.05
CA SER A 52 -8.18 -11.08 24.79
C SER A 52 -7.87 -11.19 23.29
N TRP A 53 -6.63 -11.54 22.95
CA TRP A 53 -6.21 -11.75 21.56
C TRP A 53 -6.86 -13.01 20.98
N GLY A 54 -7.28 -12.94 19.72
CA GLY A 54 -7.50 -14.11 18.89
C GLY A 54 -6.24 -14.41 18.10
N GLU A 55 -5.82 -15.67 18.06
CA GLU A 55 -4.64 -16.08 17.32
C GLU A 55 -4.99 -16.33 15.85
N ARG A 56 -4.35 -15.59 14.95
CA ARG A 56 -4.40 -15.83 13.50
C ARG A 56 -3.04 -15.51 12.92
N ASP A 57 -2.45 -16.42 12.15
CA ASP A 57 -1.20 -16.10 11.46
C ASP A 57 -1.42 -14.90 10.51
N PRO A 58 -0.62 -13.82 10.62
CA PRO A 58 -0.67 -12.68 9.70
C PRO A 58 -0.54 -13.06 8.22
N ALA A 59 0.08 -14.20 7.89
CA ALA A 59 0.19 -14.70 6.53
C ALA A 59 -1.11 -15.33 5.96
N MET A 60 -2.14 -15.59 6.79
CA MET A 60 -3.36 -16.29 6.35
C MET A 60 -4.22 -15.53 5.33
N SER A 61 -3.98 -14.23 5.12
CA SER A 61 -4.63 -13.42 4.08
C SER A 61 -3.91 -13.42 2.73
N SER A 62 -2.84 -14.21 2.57
CA SER A 62 -1.92 -14.12 1.43
C SER A 62 -1.63 -15.49 0.79
N PRO A 63 -1.50 -15.56 -0.55
CA PRO A 63 -1.25 -16.82 -1.25
C PRO A 63 0.25 -17.23 -1.23
N THR A 64 0.60 -18.10 -0.27
CA THR A 64 1.73 -19.06 -0.33
C THR A 64 3.18 -18.59 0.01
N SER A 65 4.02 -19.60 0.28
CA SER A 65 5.47 -19.81 0.05
C SER A 65 6.60 -18.97 0.67
N SER A 66 7.36 -19.63 1.56
CA SER A 66 8.78 -19.38 1.96
C SER A 66 9.06 -18.24 2.97
N PRO A 67 10.03 -18.38 3.92
CA PRO A 67 10.26 -17.44 5.04
C PRO A 67 11.36 -16.36 4.86
N ASN A 68 11.28 -15.23 5.61
CA ASN A 68 12.35 -14.56 6.42
C ASN A 68 12.12 -13.03 6.72
N SER A 69 12.55 -12.55 7.92
CA SER A 69 12.53 -11.18 8.54
C SER A 69 11.25 -10.76 9.33
N CYS A 70 11.03 -9.49 9.78
CA CYS A 70 10.10 -9.02 10.89
C CYS A 70 9.43 -7.65 10.71
N LEU A 71 8.15 -7.31 11.11
CA LEU A 71 7.26 -6.12 10.73
C LEU A 71 7.00 -4.95 11.77
N PHE A 72 7.29 -3.68 11.41
CA PHE A 72 7.45 -2.40 12.19
C PHE A 72 8.57 -2.21 13.28
N ASN A 73 9.65 -1.44 12.96
CA ASN A 73 10.69 -0.82 13.84
C ASN A 73 12.03 -0.61 13.07
N ASP A 74 12.58 0.61 12.98
CA ASP A 74 13.68 0.98 12.04
C ASP A 74 13.23 0.96 10.56
N ALA A 75 13.68 1.97 9.80
CA ALA A 75 13.43 2.10 8.36
C ALA A 75 14.13 1.00 7.54
N ILE A 76 15.33 0.55 7.94
CA ILE A 76 16.04 -0.56 7.26
C ILE A 76 15.18 -1.82 7.35
N TYR A 77 14.79 -2.15 8.57
CA TYR A 77 13.92 -3.27 8.84
C TYR A 77 12.60 -3.08 8.07
N PHE A 78 12.00 -1.88 8.01
CA PHE A 78 10.82 -1.60 7.16
C PHE A 78 11.03 -1.76 5.65
N THR A 79 12.23 -1.55 5.14
CA THR A 79 12.58 -1.95 3.77
C THR A 79 12.64 -3.47 3.62
N ASP A 80 13.25 -4.21 4.56
CA ASP A 80 13.30 -5.68 4.53
C ASP A 80 11.89 -6.28 4.60
N ARG A 81 11.05 -5.67 5.45
CA ARG A 81 9.65 -5.99 5.70
C ARG A 81 8.81 -5.96 4.42
N LEU A 82 8.95 -4.89 3.64
CA LEU A 82 8.29 -4.74 2.34
C LEU A 82 8.94 -5.61 1.26
N SER A 83 10.25 -5.79 1.31
CA SER A 83 10.99 -6.60 0.34
C SER A 83 10.58 -8.07 0.41
N PHE A 84 10.51 -8.65 1.62
CA PHE A 84 10.00 -10.00 1.80
C PHE A 84 8.58 -10.14 1.27
N LEU A 85 7.66 -9.27 1.69
CA LEU A 85 6.26 -9.27 1.27
C LEU A 85 6.11 -9.33 -0.26
N HIS A 86 6.92 -8.59 -1.02
CA HIS A 86 6.91 -8.61 -2.48
C HIS A 86 7.71 -9.75 -3.14
N PHE A 87 8.59 -10.45 -2.41
CA PHE A 87 9.40 -11.55 -2.95
C PHE A 87 8.90 -12.96 -2.55
N SER A 88 8.06 -13.08 -1.53
CA SER A 88 7.50 -14.35 -1.06
C SER A 88 6.18 -14.74 -1.75
N ASN A 89 5.78 -14.04 -2.82
CA ASN A 89 4.49 -14.20 -3.51
C ASN A 89 3.24 -13.94 -2.63
N LEU A 90 3.39 -13.45 -1.40
CA LEU A 90 2.27 -13.10 -0.51
C LEU A 90 1.42 -11.92 -1.02
N VAL A 91 1.92 -11.14 -1.97
CA VAL A 91 1.20 -10.03 -2.61
C VAL A 91 0.53 -10.50 -3.89
N ASN A 92 -0.80 -10.48 -3.91
CA ASN A 92 -1.60 -10.55 -5.13
C ASN A 92 -1.93 -9.14 -5.63
N ILE A 93 -1.32 -8.68 -6.72
CA ILE A 93 -1.62 -7.36 -7.30
C ILE A 93 -3.02 -7.29 -7.94
N GLY A 94 -3.68 -8.44 -8.16
CA GLY A 94 -5.09 -8.52 -8.55
C GLY A 94 -6.09 -8.25 -7.43
N ASP A 95 -5.66 -7.77 -6.26
CA ASP A 95 -6.52 -7.33 -5.16
C ASP A 95 -6.02 -5.97 -4.60
N HIS A 96 -6.95 -5.08 -4.25
CA HIS A 96 -6.67 -3.65 -4.04
C HIS A 96 -5.81 -3.36 -2.79
N GLN A 97 -5.73 -4.27 -1.81
CA GLN A 97 -4.89 -4.08 -0.62
C GLN A 97 -3.40 -4.23 -0.93
N ALA A 98 -3.05 -4.75 -2.12
CA ALA A 98 -1.68 -4.82 -2.61
C ALA A 98 -1.10 -3.49 -3.07
N PHE A 99 -1.93 -2.50 -3.45
CA PHE A 99 -1.41 -1.25 -4.01
C PHE A 99 -0.62 -0.40 -3.00
N PRO A 100 -1.10 -0.14 -1.76
CA PRO A 100 -0.37 0.71 -0.82
C PRO A 100 1.03 0.17 -0.44
N PRO A 101 1.23 -1.14 -0.15
CA PRO A 101 2.55 -1.71 0.11
C PRO A 101 3.61 -1.42 -0.97
N VAL A 102 3.23 -1.44 -2.26
CA VAL A 102 4.14 -1.10 -3.37
C VAL A 102 4.77 0.28 -3.18
N TYR A 103 3.99 1.25 -2.69
CA TYR A 103 4.43 2.62 -2.50
C TYR A 103 5.08 2.90 -1.14
N GLN A 104 5.01 1.96 -0.18
CA GLN A 104 5.51 2.18 1.18
C GLN A 104 7.03 2.35 1.29
N PHE A 105 7.82 1.93 0.29
CA PHE A 105 9.27 2.20 0.28
C PHE A 105 9.62 3.70 0.27
N HIS A 106 8.71 4.58 -0.18
CA HIS A 106 8.87 6.04 -0.07
C HIS A 106 9.11 6.46 1.39
N TYR A 107 8.34 5.91 2.34
CA TYR A 107 8.47 6.20 3.77
C TYR A 107 9.75 5.63 4.41
N THR A 108 10.49 4.77 3.70
CA THR A 108 11.85 4.32 4.08
C THR A 108 12.98 5.13 3.41
N GLY A 109 12.64 6.17 2.65
CA GLY A 109 13.62 6.91 1.85
C GLY A 109 14.20 6.05 0.71
N ARG A 110 13.37 5.19 0.10
CA ARG A 110 13.73 4.30 -1.02
C ARG A 110 12.71 4.38 -2.18
N PRO A 111 12.33 5.57 -2.68
CA PRO A 111 11.27 5.71 -3.70
C PRO A 111 11.55 4.90 -4.98
N GLY A 112 12.81 4.77 -5.40
CA GLY A 112 13.18 3.94 -6.56
C GLY A 112 12.84 2.46 -6.42
N LEU A 113 12.74 1.91 -5.20
CA LEU A 113 12.21 0.57 -4.98
C LEU A 113 10.71 0.51 -5.26
N SER A 114 9.93 1.49 -4.81
CA SER A 114 8.50 1.58 -5.16
C SER A 114 8.29 1.65 -6.67
N THR A 115 9.03 2.51 -7.37
CA THR A 115 8.95 2.59 -8.84
C THR A 115 9.28 1.27 -9.51
N GLN A 116 10.37 0.61 -9.08
CA GLN A 116 10.77 -0.69 -9.61
C GLN A 116 9.68 -1.76 -9.38
N ARG A 117 9.06 -1.81 -8.20
CA ARG A 117 7.98 -2.76 -7.89
C ARG A 117 6.71 -2.47 -8.66
N ALA A 118 6.29 -1.21 -8.72
CA ALA A 118 5.07 -0.82 -9.40
C ALA A 118 5.13 -1.17 -10.90
N ARG A 119 6.26 -0.84 -11.56
CA ARG A 119 6.49 -1.22 -12.96
C ARG A 119 6.58 -2.72 -13.14
N ALA A 120 7.35 -3.43 -12.31
CA ALA A 120 7.48 -4.88 -12.41
C ALA A 120 6.12 -5.60 -12.31
N HIS A 121 5.26 -5.21 -11.36
CA HIS A 121 3.90 -5.76 -11.26
C HIS A 121 3.06 -5.47 -12.50
N ILE A 122 3.15 -4.27 -13.07
CA ILE A 122 2.42 -3.95 -14.31
C ILE A 122 2.92 -4.81 -15.47
N ASP A 123 4.23 -4.86 -15.67
CA ASP A 123 4.87 -5.59 -16.77
C ASP A 123 4.62 -7.12 -16.69
N THR A 124 4.47 -7.70 -15.49
CA THR A 124 4.22 -9.14 -15.32
C THR A 124 2.75 -9.53 -15.27
N SER A 125 1.87 -8.65 -14.81
CA SER A 125 0.50 -9.01 -14.42
C SER A 125 -0.58 -8.34 -15.25
N PHE A 126 -0.26 -7.30 -16.02
CA PHE A 126 -1.22 -6.57 -16.86
C PHE A 126 -0.85 -6.69 -18.34
N ASN A 127 -1.85 -6.79 -19.22
CA ASN A 127 -1.64 -6.80 -20.67
C ASN A 127 -2.88 -6.32 -21.44
N GLY A 128 -2.76 -6.14 -22.76
CA GLY A 128 -3.83 -5.62 -23.62
C GLY A 128 -4.88 -6.64 -24.11
N THR A 129 -4.97 -7.84 -23.51
CA THR A 129 -5.99 -8.83 -23.90
C THR A 129 -7.28 -8.70 -23.08
N ILE A 130 -8.34 -9.40 -23.50
CA ILE A 130 -9.64 -9.43 -22.78
C ILE A 130 -9.48 -9.94 -21.33
N SER A 131 -8.49 -10.79 -21.07
CA SER A 131 -8.14 -11.29 -19.73
C SER A 131 -6.84 -10.66 -19.20
N GLY A 132 -6.58 -9.41 -19.60
CA GLY A 132 -5.34 -8.69 -19.31
C GLY A 132 -5.27 -7.97 -17.96
N ILE A 133 -6.24 -8.19 -17.08
CA ILE A 133 -6.28 -7.66 -15.70
C ILE A 133 -6.08 -8.85 -14.75
N PRO A 134 -5.20 -8.75 -13.73
CA PRO A 134 -4.81 -9.89 -12.90
C PRO A 134 -5.82 -10.33 -11.84
N GLY A 135 -6.96 -9.64 -11.74
CA GLY A 135 -8.02 -9.91 -10.76
C GLY A 135 -9.28 -9.12 -11.11
N ASP A 136 -10.14 -8.90 -10.12
CA ASP A 136 -11.34 -8.09 -10.30
C ASP A 136 -10.97 -6.62 -10.57
N GLU A 137 -11.63 -6.00 -11.54
CA GLU A 137 -11.29 -4.64 -12.01
C GLU A 137 -11.61 -3.56 -10.95
N ASP A 138 -12.52 -3.88 -10.02
CA ASP A 138 -12.93 -3.07 -8.88
C ASP A 138 -13.42 -1.66 -9.26
N SER A 139 -14.16 -1.55 -10.37
CA SER A 139 -14.84 -0.33 -10.85
C SER A 139 -13.89 0.85 -11.09
N GLY A 140 -12.76 0.58 -11.75
CA GLY A 140 -11.71 1.54 -12.05
C GLY A 140 -10.45 1.39 -11.21
N ALA A 141 -10.42 0.56 -10.16
CA ALA A 141 -9.29 0.49 -9.24
C ALA A 141 -8.01 -0.06 -9.90
N MET A 142 -8.13 -1.18 -10.62
CA MET A 142 -7.00 -1.80 -11.33
C MET A 142 -6.49 -0.90 -12.46
N GLY A 143 -7.39 -0.31 -13.25
CA GLY A 143 -7.03 0.63 -14.32
C GLY A 143 -6.36 1.90 -13.77
N SER A 144 -6.88 2.44 -12.67
CA SER A 144 -6.29 3.61 -11.99
C SER A 144 -4.89 3.30 -11.45
N PHE A 145 -4.67 2.11 -10.89
CA PHE A 145 -3.32 1.70 -10.43
C PHE A 145 -2.29 1.77 -11.57
N VAL A 146 -2.64 1.26 -12.76
CA VAL A 146 -1.76 1.36 -13.95
C VAL A 146 -1.55 2.81 -14.37
N VAL A 147 -2.62 3.60 -14.51
CA VAL A 147 -2.56 4.99 -14.98
C VAL A 147 -1.73 5.87 -14.03
N PHE A 148 -1.99 5.82 -12.72
CA PHE A 148 -1.24 6.57 -11.72
C PHE A 148 0.24 6.17 -11.67
N THR A 149 0.53 4.86 -11.73
CA THR A 149 1.92 4.37 -11.78
C THR A 149 2.66 4.86 -13.02
N MET A 150 2.02 4.89 -14.18
CA MET A 150 2.65 5.31 -15.44
C MET A 150 2.83 6.84 -15.50
N LEU A 151 1.85 7.61 -15.00
CA LEU A 151 1.99 9.04 -14.71
C LEU A 151 3.02 9.34 -13.61
N SER A 152 3.40 8.31 -12.85
CA SER A 152 4.42 8.30 -11.80
C SER A 152 4.10 9.20 -10.61
N ILE A 153 2.81 9.31 -10.31
CA ILE A 153 2.27 9.92 -9.09
C ILE A 153 1.34 8.91 -8.40
N TRP A 154 1.44 8.79 -7.06
CA TRP A 154 0.55 7.91 -6.30
C TRP A 154 -0.20 8.68 -5.20
N PRO A 155 -1.54 8.71 -5.21
CA PRO A 155 -2.32 9.42 -4.19
C PRO A 155 -2.24 8.71 -2.83
N VAL A 156 -1.89 9.45 -1.77
CA VAL A 156 -1.95 8.95 -0.39
C VAL A 156 -3.40 9.05 0.10
N LEU A 157 -3.99 7.92 0.47
CA LEU A 157 -5.40 7.85 0.84
C LEU A 157 -5.70 8.69 2.10
N GLY A 158 -6.54 9.71 1.93
CA GLY A 158 -6.98 10.59 3.02
C GLY A 158 -6.08 11.81 3.28
N GLU A 159 -5.03 12.02 2.47
CA GLU A 159 -4.12 13.16 2.55
C GLU A 159 -4.08 13.92 1.21
N ASP A 160 -3.81 15.23 1.27
CA ASP A 160 -3.57 16.06 0.07
C ASP A 160 -2.11 15.87 -0.43
N VAL A 161 -1.67 14.62 -0.53
CA VAL A 161 -0.27 14.21 -0.77
C VAL A 161 -0.19 13.19 -1.90
N TYR A 162 0.75 13.41 -2.81
CA TYR A 162 1.10 12.48 -3.88
C TYR A 162 2.57 12.06 -3.75
N LEU A 163 2.83 10.76 -3.80
CA LEU A 163 4.19 10.21 -3.84
C LEU A 163 4.70 10.23 -5.28
N LEU A 164 5.90 10.78 -5.50
CA LEU A 164 6.48 10.96 -6.82
C LEU A 164 7.49 9.86 -7.14
N SER A 165 7.36 9.29 -8.34
CA SER A 165 8.31 8.35 -8.96
C SER A 165 8.90 8.96 -10.23
N PRO A 166 10.05 8.46 -10.74
CA PRO A 166 10.51 8.79 -12.09
C PRO A 166 9.44 8.43 -13.14
N PRO A 167 9.19 9.29 -14.15
CA PRO A 167 8.15 9.11 -15.17
C PRO A 167 8.38 7.85 -16.02
N ALA A 168 7.30 7.20 -16.46
CA ALA A 168 7.36 6.02 -17.32
C ALA A 168 7.59 6.37 -18.80
N PHE A 169 7.22 7.59 -19.21
CA PHE A 169 7.39 8.14 -20.55
C PHE A 169 8.29 9.38 -20.51
N SER A 170 8.77 9.84 -21.66
CA SER A 170 9.53 11.11 -21.76
C SER A 170 8.64 12.34 -21.60
N ASP A 171 7.39 12.22 -22.01
CA ASP A 171 6.41 13.30 -22.07
C ASP A 171 5.08 12.76 -21.54
N ASN A 172 4.66 13.18 -20.35
CA ASN A 172 3.33 12.85 -19.83
C ASN A 172 2.70 14.04 -19.12
N TRP A 173 1.39 14.21 -19.30
CA TRP A 173 0.65 15.36 -18.78
C TRP A 173 -0.77 14.99 -18.36
N ILE A 174 -1.37 15.81 -17.49
CA ILE A 174 -2.76 15.70 -17.06
C ILE A 174 -3.46 17.04 -17.32
N SER A 175 -4.61 17.00 -17.99
CA SER A 175 -5.57 18.11 -18.06
C SER A 175 -6.71 17.90 -17.06
N HIS A 176 -7.17 18.97 -16.41
CA HIS A 176 -8.34 18.96 -15.53
C HIS A 176 -8.96 20.35 -15.48
N ASP A 177 -10.29 20.44 -15.35
CA ASP A 177 -11.08 21.69 -15.26
C ASP A 177 -10.74 22.58 -14.03
N PHE A 178 -9.79 22.16 -13.21
CA PHE A 178 -9.23 22.93 -12.09
C PHE A 178 -8.05 23.80 -12.53
N PHE A 179 -7.33 23.37 -13.58
CA PHE A 179 -6.26 24.15 -14.18
C PHE A 179 -6.85 25.28 -15.03
N THR A 180 -6.02 26.23 -15.46
CA THR A 180 -6.46 27.26 -16.42
C THR A 180 -6.90 26.59 -17.72
N GLU A 181 -7.91 27.15 -18.39
CA GLU A 181 -8.43 26.59 -19.64
C GLU A 181 -7.32 26.39 -20.68
N GLY A 182 -7.21 25.16 -21.21
CA GLY A 182 -6.14 24.76 -22.13
C GLY A 182 -4.77 24.49 -21.51
N SER A 183 -4.60 24.63 -20.18
CA SER A 183 -3.35 24.29 -19.47
C SER A 183 -3.36 22.86 -18.92
N VAL A 184 -2.16 22.35 -18.68
CA VAL A 184 -1.90 20.98 -18.22
C VAL A 184 -0.87 20.99 -17.09
N LEU A 185 -0.89 19.95 -16.26
CA LEU A 185 0.22 19.59 -15.40
C LEU A 185 1.14 18.62 -16.16
N GLU A 186 2.31 19.10 -16.55
CA GLU A 186 3.35 18.31 -17.22
C GLU A 186 4.27 17.63 -16.20
N PHE A 187 4.70 16.42 -16.54
CA PHE A 187 5.71 15.64 -15.82
C PHE A 187 6.82 15.29 -16.83
N THR A 188 8.01 15.85 -16.59
CA THR A 188 9.20 15.78 -17.46
C THR A 188 10.46 15.77 -16.60
#